data_AF-A0A0S8CNK9-F1
#
_entry.id   AF-A0A0S8CNK9-F1
#
_cell.length_a   1.000
_cell.length_b   1.000
_cell.length_c   1.000
_cell.angle_alpha   90.00
_cell.angle_beta   90.00
_cell.angle_gamma   90.00
#
_symmetry.space_group_name_H-M   'P 1'
#
loop_
_entity.id
_entity.type
_entity.pdbx_description
1 polymer ?
#
loop_
_entity_poly.entity_id
_entity_poly.type
_entity_poly.pdbx_seq_one_letter_code
_entity_poly.pdbx_strand_id
1 'polypeptide(L)'
;MDLKVPVIGILRGIEAEIFSLLMQASFAAGLQAIEITMNTHGAEEMVAANRDSVPEGSYLGMGTIRNLAEAKRACEAGAMFLVTPNVDVDVIRFARSRDVFLIA
;
A
#
# COMPACT_ATOMS: atom_id res chain seq x y z
N MET A 1 -6.77 -10.71 -2.54
CA MET A 1 -7.48 -9.44 -2.37
C MET A 1 -8.78 -9.60 -3.12
N ASP A 2 -9.92 -9.55 -2.42
CA ASP A 2 -11.25 -9.69 -3.05
C ASP A 2 -11.89 -8.30 -3.18
N LEU A 3 -11.80 -7.73 -4.39
CA LEU A 3 -12.33 -6.40 -4.70
C LEU A 3 -13.63 -6.57 -5.52
N LYS A 4 -14.71 -5.93 -5.08
CA LYS A 4 -15.98 -5.85 -5.84
C LYS A 4 -15.79 -5.05 -7.12
N VAL A 5 -14.99 -3.99 -7.04
CA VAL A 5 -14.58 -3.18 -8.19
C VAL A 5 -13.05 -3.19 -8.24
N PRO A 6 -12.42 -3.65 -9.33
CA PRO A 6 -10.96 -3.83 -9.41
C PRO A 6 -10.24 -2.51 -9.69
N VAL A 7 -10.38 -1.54 -8.77
CA VAL A 7 -9.76 -0.22 -8.83
C VAL A 7 -8.91 -0.01 -7.58
N ILE A 8 -7.68 0.49 -7.79
CA ILE A 8 -6.74 0.85 -6.72
C ILE A 8 -6.48 2.36 -6.80
N GLY A 9 -6.72 3.07 -5.69
CA GLY A 9 -6.39 4.49 -5.57
C GLY A 9 -4.92 4.70 -5.26
N ILE A 10 -4.25 5.61 -5.97
CA ILE A 10 -2.83 5.95 -5.75
C ILE A 10 -2.73 7.31 -5.07
N LEU A 11 -2.23 7.33 -3.84
CA LEU A 11 -1.94 8.53 -3.06
C LEU A 11 -0.44 8.85 -3.15
N ARG A 12 -0.08 9.77 -4.05
CA ARG A 12 1.32 10.14 -4.31
C ARG A 12 1.64 11.53 -3.81
N GLY A 13 2.75 11.66 -3.07
CA GLY A 13 3.26 12.96 -2.61
C GLY A 13 2.33 13.66 -1.64
N ILE A 14 1.63 12.87 -0.82
CA ILE A 14 0.68 13.38 0.17
C ILE A 14 1.44 13.73 1.46
N GLU A 15 1.07 14.87 2.06
CA GLU A 15 1.60 15.30 3.36
C GLU A 15 1.04 14.43 4.50
N ALA A 16 1.86 14.18 5.51
CA ALA A 16 1.52 13.28 6.63
C ALA A 16 0.25 13.72 7.37
N GLU A 17 0.08 15.04 7.53
CA GLU A 17 -0.99 15.66 8.30
C GLU A 17 -2.38 15.39 7.70
N ILE A 18 -2.46 15.17 6.38
CA ILE A 18 -3.72 14.95 5.67
C ILE A 18 -3.94 13.49 5.28
N PHE A 19 -2.94 12.62 5.44
CA PHE A 19 -3.00 11.24 4.96
C PHE A 19 -4.16 10.44 5.58
N SER A 20 -4.34 10.52 6.90
CA SER A 20 -5.41 9.78 7.59
C SER A 20 -6.79 10.22 7.09
N LEU A 21 -6.99 11.53 6.91
CA LEU A 21 -8.23 12.09 6.37
C LEU A 21 -8.50 11.60 4.95
N LEU A 22 -7.48 11.61 4.08
CA LEU A 22 -7.61 11.15 2.69
C LEU A 22 -7.86 9.65 2.59
N MET A 23 -7.22 8.83 3.42
CA MET A 23 -7.48 7.40 3.51
C MET A 23 -8.94 7.14 3.88
N GLN A 24 -9.41 7.76 4.95
CA GLN A 24 -10.80 7.60 5.42
C GLN A 24 -11.81 8.08 4.37
N ALA A 25 -11.57 9.23 3.74
CA ALA A 25 -12.42 9.74 2.67
C ALA A 25 -12.45 8.81 1.45
N SER A 26 -11.32 8.22 1.08
CA SER A 26 -11.21 7.27 -0.03
C SER A 26 -12.05 6.02 0.21
N PHE A 27 -11.95 5.42 1.40
CA PHE A 27 -12.75 4.25 1.78
C PHE A 27 -14.24 4.61 1.92
N ALA A 28 -14.58 5.77 2.48
CA ALA A 28 -15.96 6.25 2.58
C ALA A 28 -16.60 6.50 1.20
N ALA A 29 -15.81 6.88 0.20
CA ALA A 29 -16.24 7.03 -1.19
C ALA A 29 -16.42 5.70 -1.93
N GLY A 30 -16.06 4.56 -1.32
CA GLY A 30 -16.27 3.21 -1.85
C GLY A 30 -15.05 2.57 -2.50
N LEU A 31 -13.86 3.19 -2.46
CA LEU A 31 -12.63 2.48 -2.81
C LEU A 31 -12.37 1.36 -1.80
N GLN A 32 -11.95 0.20 -2.29
CA GLN A 32 -11.58 -0.93 -1.43
C GLN A 32 -10.07 -1.11 -1.29
N ALA A 33 -9.27 -0.52 -2.18
CA ALA A 33 -7.82 -0.60 -2.12
C ALA A 33 -7.21 0.76 -2.44
N ILE A 34 -6.29 1.20 -1.59
CA ILE A 34 -5.45 2.37 -1.85
C ILE A 34 -3.99 2.05 -1.55
N GLU A 35 -3.08 2.71 -2.23
CA GLU A 35 -1.65 2.65 -1.95
C GLU A 35 -1.06 4.04 -1.74
N ILE A 36 -0.08 4.13 -0.84
CA ILE A 36 0.82 5.27 -0.76
C ILE A 36 2.17 4.93 -1.39
N THR A 37 2.65 5.83 -2.23
CA THR A 37 3.89 5.59 -2.96
C THR A 37 5.11 5.77 -2.05
N MET A 38 6.05 4.82 -2.09
CA MET A 38 7.28 4.79 -1.26
C MET A 38 8.17 6.02 -1.41
N ASN A 39 8.04 6.77 -2.50
CA ASN A 39 8.75 8.03 -2.69
C ASN A 39 8.04 9.24 -2.06
N THR A 40 6.95 9.03 -1.32
CA THR A 40 6.31 10.02 -0.45
C THR A 40 7.09 10.08 0.87
N HIS A 41 7.41 11.27 1.34
CA HIS A 41 8.13 11.45 2.61
C HIS A 41 7.29 10.91 3.77
N GLY A 42 7.86 10.02 4.60
CA GLY A 42 7.16 9.46 5.75
C GLY A 42 6.12 8.37 5.41
N ALA A 43 6.15 7.79 4.20
CA ALA A 43 5.13 6.83 3.76
C ALA A 43 5.02 5.58 4.65
N GLU A 44 6.16 5.07 5.14
CA GLU A 44 6.21 3.89 6.00
C GLU A 44 5.55 4.19 7.36
N GLU A 45 5.86 5.35 7.94
CA GLU A 45 5.25 5.82 9.19
C GLU A 45 3.75 6.08 9.05
N MET A 46 3.33 6.65 7.92
CA MET A 46 1.92 6.87 7.62
C MET A 46 1.13 5.55 7.56
N VAL A 47 1.67 4.53 6.89
CA VAL A 47 1.04 3.21 6.83
C VAL A 47 1.01 2.57 8.22
N ALA A 48 2.13 2.58 8.94
CA ALA A 48 2.22 2.00 10.28
C ALA A 48 1.21 2.65 11.25
N ALA A 49 1.07 3.98 11.22
CA ALA A 49 0.16 4.72 12.08
C ALA A 49 -1.34 4.53 11.74
N ASN A 50 -1.66 4.09 10.52
CA ASN A 50 -3.05 4.00 10.05
C ASN A 50 -3.52 2.57 9.78
N ARG A 51 -2.64 1.57 9.90
CA ARG A 51 -2.92 0.17 9.57
C ARG A 51 -4.14 -0.40 10.31
N ASP A 52 -4.29 -0.05 11.58
CA ASP A 52 -5.38 -0.54 12.43
C ASP A 52 -6.71 0.19 12.17
N SER A 53 -6.66 1.34 11.49
CA SER A 53 -7.85 2.13 11.11
C SER A 53 -8.42 1.73 9.74
N VAL A 54 -7.83 0.74 9.06
CA VAL A 54 -8.31 0.25 7.77
C VAL A 54 -9.61 -0.54 7.99
N PRO A 55 -10.73 -0.16 7.34
CA PRO A 55 -11.98 -0.88 7.47
C PRO A 55 -11.88 -2.34 7.03
N GLU A 56 -12.73 -3.20 7.62
CA GLU A 56 -12.85 -4.59 7.18
C GLU A 56 -13.22 -4.66 5.69
N GLY A 57 -12.54 -5.54 4.94
CA GLY A 57 -12.74 -5.68 3.50
C GLY A 57 -12.06 -4.60 2.64
N SER A 58 -11.30 -3.70 3.26
CA SER A 58 -10.44 -2.71 2.58
C SER A 58 -8.95 -3.01 2.76
N TYR A 59 -8.13 -2.42 1.91
CA TYR A 59 -6.69 -2.69 1.84
C TYR A 59 -5.91 -1.38 1.74
N LEU A 60 -4.92 -1.22 2.61
CA LEU A 60 -3.91 -0.16 2.54
C LEU A 60 -2.57 -0.78 2.13
N GLY A 61 -2.08 -0.42 0.95
CA GLY A 61 -0.83 -0.91 0.39
C GLY A 61 0.23 0.17 0.24
N MET A 62 1.36 -0.21 -0.34
CA MET A 62 2.43 0.71 -0.70
C MET A 62 2.91 0.44 -2.13
N GLY A 63 3.07 1.51 -2.90
CA GLY A 63 3.49 1.44 -4.30
C GLY A 63 4.86 2.05 -4.57
N THR A 64 5.29 2.02 -5.83
CA THR A 64 6.66 2.45 -6.22
C THR A 64 7.74 1.61 -5.51
N ILE A 65 7.47 0.33 -5.26
CA ILE A 65 8.44 -0.63 -4.71
C ILE A 65 9.38 -1.06 -5.85
N ARG A 66 10.67 -0.76 -5.76
CA ARG A 66 11.62 -0.95 -6.86
C ARG A 66 12.57 -2.12 -6.67
N ASN A 67 12.73 -2.58 -5.42
CA ASN A 67 13.69 -3.59 -5.02
C ASN A 67 13.24 -4.33 -3.74
N LEU A 68 13.92 -5.43 -3.44
CA LEU A 68 13.64 -6.28 -2.28
C LEU A 68 13.71 -5.54 -0.93
N ALA A 69 14.64 -4.57 -0.78
CA ALA A 69 14.78 -3.84 0.48
C ALA A 69 13.56 -2.95 0.74
N GLU A 70 13.04 -2.29 -0.28
CA GLU A 70 11.79 -1.53 -0.23
C GLU A 70 10.58 -2.42 0.07
N ALA A 71 10.49 -3.59 -0.56
CA ALA A 71 9.40 -4.54 -0.30
C ALA A 71 9.37 -5.00 1.17
N LYS A 72 10.55 -5.27 1.76
CA LYS A 72 10.66 -5.65 3.17
C LYS A 72 10.16 -4.56 4.10
N ARG A 73 10.64 -3.32 3.92
CA ARG A 73 10.23 -2.21 4.78
C ARG A 73 8.74 -1.87 4.63
N ALA A 74 8.18 -1.97 3.42
CA ALA A 74 6.75 -1.80 3.22
C ALA A 74 5.92 -2.84 3.99
N CYS A 75 6.33 -4.12 3.95
CA CYS A 75 5.68 -5.15 4.76
C CYS A 75 5.87 -4.93 6.27
N GLU A 76 7.05 -4.50 6.71
CA GLU A 76 7.32 -4.14 8.12
C GLU A 76 6.47 -2.97 8.60
N ALA A 77 6.21 -1.98 7.72
CA ALA A 77 5.30 -0.87 7.97
C ALA A 77 3.83 -1.30 8.03
N GLY A 78 3.49 -2.52 7.62
CA GLY A 78 2.13 -3.06 7.66
C GLY A 78 1.37 -3.00 6.34
N ALA A 79 2.04 -2.73 5.20
CA ALA A 79 1.39 -2.74 3.89
C ALA A 79 0.68 -4.09 3.63
N MET A 80 -0.59 -4.01 3.24
CA MET A 80 -1.44 -5.18 2.98
C MET A 80 -1.28 -5.72 1.55
N PHE A 81 -0.71 -4.90 0.65
CA PHE A 81 -0.31 -5.27 -0.70
C PHE A 81 0.79 -4.33 -1.20
N LEU A 82 1.49 -4.75 -2.26
CA LEU A 82 2.59 -4.02 -2.86
C LEU A 82 2.30 -3.71 -4.34
N VAL A 83 2.76 -2.56 -4.81
CA VAL A 83 2.73 -2.16 -6.23
C VAL A 83 4.14 -1.79 -6.71
N THR A 84 4.59 -2.39 -7.81
CA THR A 84 5.92 -2.12 -8.39
C THR A 84 5.80 -1.39 -9.74
N PRO A 85 6.69 -0.44 -10.06
CA PRO A 85 6.77 0.17 -11.39
C PRO A 85 7.66 -0.62 -12.37
N ASN A 86 8.28 -1.70 -11.89
CA ASN A 86 9.22 -2.55 -12.62
C ASN A 86 9.02 -4.02 -12.25
N VAL A 87 9.47 -4.91 -13.14
CA VAL A 87 9.50 -6.35 -12.86
C VAL A 87 10.80 -6.69 -12.13
N ASP A 88 10.72 -6.92 -10.82
CA ASP A 88 11.82 -7.42 -10.00
C ASP A 88 11.48 -8.82 -9.47
N VAL A 89 12.25 -9.83 -9.91
CA VAL A 89 12.00 -11.24 -9.58
C VAL A 89 12.15 -11.51 -8.09
N ASP A 90 13.04 -10.80 -7.40
CA ASP A 90 13.26 -11.01 -5.98
C ASP A 90 12.13 -10.38 -5.15
N VAL A 91 11.55 -9.27 -5.61
CA VAL A 91 10.30 -8.72 -5.03
C VAL A 91 9.14 -9.69 -5.22
N ILE A 92 8.98 -10.27 -6.43
CA ILE A 92 7.92 -11.25 -6.72
C ILE A 92 8.06 -12.49 -5.83
N ARG A 93 9.26 -13.05 -5.73
CA ARG A 93 9.53 -14.21 -4.86
C ARG A 93 9.27 -13.88 -3.40
N PHE A 94 9.69 -12.70 -2.95
CA PHE A 94 9.47 -12.25 -1.58
C PHE A 94 7.99 -12.12 -1.25
N ALA A 95 7.22 -11.38 -2.07
CA ALA A 95 5.78 -11.20 -1.86
C ALA A 95 5.06 -12.54 -1.81
N ARG A 96 5.38 -13.45 -2.75
CA ARG A 96 4.85 -14.82 -2.76
C ARG A 96 5.22 -15.61 -1.50
N SER A 97 6.46 -15.50 -1.01
CA SER A 97 6.91 -16.21 0.20
C SER A 97 6.27 -15.70 1.49
N ARG A 98 5.67 -14.51 1.44
CA ARG A 98 5.02 -13.84 2.58
C ARG A 98 3.50 -13.83 2.48
N ASP A 99 2.93 -14.44 1.44
CA ASP A 99 1.50 -14.38 1.09
C ASP A 99 0.96 -12.94 1.00
N VAL A 100 1.81 -12.01 0.53
CA VAL A 100 1.44 -10.60 0.30
C VAL A 100 1.03 -10.42 -1.16
N PHE A 101 -0.11 -9.75 -1.39
CA PHE A 101 -0.55 -9.44 -2.76
C PHE A 101 0.43 -8.48 -3.43
N LEU A 102 0.80 -8.77 -4.68
CA LEU A 102 1.69 -7.96 -5.49
C LEU A 102 1.03 -7.65 -6.82
N ILE A 103 1.03 -6.38 -7.19
CA ILE A 103 0.69 -5.90 -8.53
C ILE A 103 2.00 -5.41 -9.18
N ALA A 104 2.46 -6.14 -10.20
CA ALA A 104 3.76 -5.93 -10.82
C ALA A 104 3.67 -5.43 -12.27
#